data_AF-A0A4Z0EEI5-F1
#
_entry.id   AF-A0A4Z0EEI5-F1
#
_cell.length_a   1.000
_cell.length_b   1.000
_cell.length_c   1.000
_cell.angle_alpha   90.00
_cell.angle_beta   90.00
_cell.angle_gamma   90.00
#
_symmetry.space_group_name_H-M   'P 1'
#
loop_
_entity.id
_entity.type
_entity.pdbx_description
1 polymer ?
#
loop_
_entity_poly.entity_id
_entity_poly.type
_entity_poly.pdbx_seq_one_letter_code
_entity_poly.pdbx_strand_id
1 'polypeptide(L)'
;MSFHHSAHPHAGRRVTVASGSFAGTTPEVVDWYDRVTGRPWSESGVEDARTHRFAFRAAYDRLPLDQEVVLVHFHNGDRVLLHATELGDPAHALAPIAARS
;
A
#
# COMPACT_ATOMS: atom_id res chain seq x y z
N MET A 1 15.30 -11.50 -9.92
CA MET A 1 14.36 -10.96 -8.93
C MET A 1 12.96 -11.33 -9.39
N SER A 2 12.07 -11.73 -8.48
CA SER A 2 10.74 -12.21 -8.84
C SER A 2 9.77 -11.05 -8.93
N PHE A 3 8.97 -11.01 -9.99
CA PHE A 3 7.86 -10.07 -10.14
C PHE A 3 6.55 -10.74 -9.75
N HIS A 4 5.60 -9.97 -9.24
CA HIS A 4 4.26 -10.46 -8.97
C HIS A 4 3.49 -10.69 -10.28
N HIS A 5 3.18 -11.94 -10.58
CA HIS A 5 2.40 -12.30 -11.78
C HIS A 5 0.89 -12.21 -11.57
N SER A 6 0.42 -12.21 -10.33
CA SER A 6 -0.99 -12.03 -9.95
C SER A 6 -1.20 -10.70 -9.23
N ALA A 7 -2.40 -10.13 -9.36
CA ALA A 7 -2.77 -8.93 -8.63
C ALA A 7 -2.77 -9.17 -7.11
N HIS A 8 -2.54 -8.11 -6.34
CA HIS A 8 -2.67 -8.14 -4.89
C HIS A 8 -4.11 -8.53 -4.51
N PRO A 9 -4.34 -9.38 -3.49
CA PRO A 9 -5.69 -9.81 -3.06
C PRO A 9 -6.66 -8.65 -2.69
N HIS A 10 -6.10 -7.48 -2.42
CA HIS A 10 -6.84 -6.25 -2.10
C HIS A 10 -6.78 -5.18 -3.18
N ALA A 11 -6.21 -5.44 -4.36
CA ALA A 11 -6.18 -4.48 -5.46
C ALA A 11 -7.59 -3.94 -5.77
N GLY A 12 -7.71 -2.61 -5.88
CA GLY A 12 -8.97 -1.88 -6.05
C GLY A 12 -9.86 -1.81 -4.80
N ARG A 13 -9.38 -2.25 -3.62
CA ARG A 13 -10.15 -2.23 -2.37
C ARG A 13 -9.53 -1.28 -1.36
N ARG A 14 -10.39 -0.67 -0.54
CA ARG A 14 -9.96 0.04 0.67
C ARG A 14 -9.69 -0.96 1.78
N VAL A 15 -8.58 -0.77 2.48
CA VAL A 15 -8.16 -1.61 3.61
C VAL A 15 -7.82 -0.73 4.79
N THR A 16 -8.05 -1.21 6.01
CA THR A 16 -7.53 -0.54 7.19
C THR A 16 -6.08 -0.95 7.38
N VAL A 17 -5.16 0.00 7.46
CA VAL A 17 -3.76 -0.29 7.76
C VAL A 17 -3.67 -0.74 9.22
N ALA A 18 -3.12 -1.93 9.47
CA ALA A 18 -3.09 -2.56 10.78
C ALA A 18 -1.90 -2.10 11.64
N SER A 19 -0.78 -1.72 11.02
CA SER A 19 0.46 -1.40 11.74
C SER A 19 1.32 -0.36 11.04
N GLY A 20 2.39 0.08 11.70
CA GLY A 20 3.33 1.07 11.19
C GLY A 20 2.80 2.50 11.24
N SER A 21 3.52 3.40 10.58
CA SER A 21 3.26 4.85 10.60
C SER A 21 1.88 5.27 10.05
N PHE A 22 1.21 4.37 9.33
CA PHE A 22 -0.11 4.62 8.72
C PHE A 22 -1.26 3.86 9.42
N ALA A 23 -1.02 3.22 10.57
CA ALA A 23 -2.03 2.44 11.26
C ALA A 23 -3.34 3.21 11.51
N GLY A 24 -4.47 2.54 11.30
CA GLY A 24 -5.83 3.11 11.44
C GLY A 24 -6.32 3.93 10.25
N THR A 25 -5.45 4.22 9.28
CA THR A 25 -5.86 4.86 8.03
C THR A 25 -6.50 3.87 7.06
N THR A 26 -7.21 4.39 6.04
CA THR A 26 -8.02 3.57 5.13
C THR A 26 -7.73 3.85 3.65
N PRO A 27 -6.50 3.63 3.17
CA PRO A 27 -6.16 3.87 1.78
C PRO A 27 -6.77 2.80 0.86
N GLU A 28 -6.85 3.12 -0.43
CA GLU A 28 -7.13 2.16 -1.48
C GLU A 28 -5.83 1.48 -1.92
N VAL A 29 -5.83 0.15 -1.98
CA VAL A 29 -4.71 -0.60 -2.54
C VAL A 29 -4.82 -0.58 -4.06
N VAL A 30 -3.78 -0.09 -4.73
CA VAL A 30 -3.72 -0.06 -6.19
C VAL A 30 -3.39 -1.47 -6.69
N ASP A 31 -2.17 -1.93 -6.44
CA ASP A 31 -1.67 -3.29 -6.69
C ASP A 31 -0.26 -3.40 -6.06
N TRP A 32 0.43 -4.51 -6.30
CA TRP A 32 1.87 -4.65 -6.09
C TRP A 32 2.64 -3.56 -6.86
N TYR A 33 3.62 -2.92 -6.22
CA TYR A 33 4.37 -1.81 -6.81
C TYR A 33 5.05 -2.19 -8.14
N ASP A 34 5.59 -3.40 -8.18
CA ASP A 34 6.32 -3.94 -9.33
C ASP A 34 5.40 -4.20 -10.54
N ARG A 35 4.15 -4.59 -10.32
CA ARG A 35 3.12 -4.68 -11.37
C ARG A 35 2.68 -3.31 -11.87
N VAL A 36 2.53 -2.35 -10.97
CA VAL A 36 2.11 -0.98 -11.36
C VAL A 36 3.20 -0.28 -12.18
N THR A 37 4.47 -0.48 -11.81
CA THR A 37 5.59 0.28 -12.38
C THR A 37 6.44 -0.49 -13.38
N GLY A 38 6.28 -1.82 -13.46
CA GLY A 38 7.12 -2.70 -14.27
C GLY A 38 8.53 -2.89 -13.71
N ARG A 39 8.80 -2.47 -12.46
CA ARG A 39 10.11 -2.57 -11.81
C ARG A 39 9.99 -2.78 -10.30
N PRO A 40 10.93 -3.51 -9.66
CA PRO A 40 10.93 -3.65 -8.21
C PRO A 40 11.21 -2.31 -7.52
N TRP A 41 10.68 -2.12 -6.31
CA TRP A 41 10.85 -0.86 -5.57
C TRP A 41 12.32 -0.56 -5.22
N SER A 42 13.14 -1.61 -5.10
CA SER A 42 14.56 -1.52 -4.79
C SER A 42 15.42 -1.00 -5.94
N GLU A 43 14.94 -1.09 -7.19
CA GLU A 43 15.64 -0.59 -8.38
C GLU A 43 15.24 0.85 -8.76
N SER A 44 14.13 1.36 -8.22
CA SER A 44 13.65 2.73 -8.49
C SER A 44 14.51 3.84 -7.87
N GLY A 45 15.44 3.50 -6.96
CA GLY A 45 16.42 4.43 -6.42
C GLY A 45 15.83 5.71 -5.79
N VAL A 46 16.53 6.83 -5.98
CA VAL A 46 16.16 8.20 -5.52
C VAL A 46 15.23 8.90 -6.51
N GLU A 47 15.09 8.38 -7.73
CA GLU A 47 14.25 8.99 -8.79
C GLU A 47 12.77 9.01 -8.41
N ASP A 48 12.35 8.11 -7.52
CA ASP A 48 11.03 8.09 -6.91
C ASP A 48 11.11 8.41 -5.41
N ALA A 49 10.65 9.60 -5.03
CA ALA A 49 10.61 10.02 -3.62
C ALA A 49 9.83 9.03 -2.74
N ARG A 50 8.90 8.24 -3.31
CA ARG A 50 8.11 7.24 -2.57
C ARG A 50 8.95 6.04 -2.18
N THR A 51 9.83 5.54 -3.05
CA THR A 51 10.70 4.39 -2.74
C THR A 51 11.76 4.77 -1.72
N HIS A 52 12.25 6.01 -1.78
CA HIS A 52 13.17 6.53 -0.76
C HIS A 52 12.51 6.69 0.62
N ARG A 53 11.30 7.27 0.67
CA ARG A 53 10.52 7.37 1.92
C ARG A 53 10.18 5.99 2.47
N PHE A 54 9.84 5.03 1.61
CA PHE A 54 9.57 3.66 2.01
C PHE A 54 10.81 3.00 2.61
N ALA A 55 11.98 3.13 1.98
CA ALA A 55 13.22 2.53 2.49
C ALA A 55 13.55 3.03 3.92
N PHE A 56 13.41 4.34 4.17
CA PHE A 56 13.58 4.88 5.52
C PHE A 56 12.53 4.36 6.50
N ARG A 57 11.26 4.32 6.08
CA ARG A 57 10.18 3.81 6.93
C ARG A 57 10.38 2.33 7.25
N ALA A 58 10.75 1.51 6.28
CA ALA A 58 11.00 0.09 6.47
C ALA A 58 12.11 -0.16 7.50
N ALA A 59 13.17 0.65 7.48
CA ALA A 59 14.21 0.60 8.52
C ALA A 59 13.69 1.04 9.91
N TYR A 60 12.91 2.11 9.97
CA TYR A 60 12.36 2.65 11.22
C TYR A 60 11.32 1.71 11.87
N ASP A 61 10.36 1.23 11.07
CA ASP A 61 9.25 0.35 11.46
C ASP A 61 9.66 -1.14 11.47
N ARG A 62 10.94 -1.46 11.16
CA ARG A 62 11.51 -2.83 11.09
C ARG A 62 10.72 -3.77 10.16
N LEU A 63 10.29 -3.25 9.03
CA LEU A 63 9.59 -4.02 7.99
C LEU A 63 10.59 -4.89 7.22
N PRO A 64 10.14 -6.04 6.68
CA PRO A 64 10.95 -6.82 5.76
C PRO A 64 11.38 -5.98 4.55
N LEU A 65 12.63 -6.17 4.11
CA LEU A 65 13.20 -5.55 2.91
C LEU A 65 13.12 -6.52 1.72
N ASP A 66 11.93 -7.04 1.46
CA ASP A 66 11.64 -7.91 0.31
C ASP A 66 10.73 -7.19 -0.71
N GLN A 67 10.15 -7.91 -1.68
CA GLN A 67 9.34 -7.30 -2.75
C GLN A 67 7.84 -7.22 -2.46
N GLU A 68 7.38 -7.61 -1.26
CA GLU A 68 5.97 -7.58 -0.86
C GLU A 68 5.51 -6.15 -0.55
N VAL A 69 5.62 -5.27 -1.55
CA VAL A 69 5.37 -3.83 -1.45
C VAL A 69 4.23 -3.45 -2.37
N VAL A 70 3.23 -2.80 -1.80
CA VAL A 70 2.03 -2.33 -2.49
C VAL A 70 2.06 -0.83 -2.67
N LEU A 71 1.53 -0.36 -3.79
CA LEU A 71 1.19 1.05 -3.96
C LEU A 71 -0.22 1.29 -3.40
N VAL A 72 -0.37 2.30 -2.55
CA VAL A 72 -1.67 2.70 -2.01
C VAL A 72 -1.98 4.17 -2.29
N HIS A 73 -3.27 4.47 -2.42
CA HIS A 73 -3.79 5.82 -2.64
C HIS A 73 -4.65 6.26 -1.45
N PHE A 74 -4.28 7.39 -0.86
CA PHE A 74 -5.08 8.04 0.17
C PHE A 74 -6.11 8.99 -0.45
N HIS A 75 -7.21 9.23 0.27
CA HIS A 75 -8.29 10.12 -0.16
C HIS A 75 -7.83 11.58 -0.37
N ASN A 76 -6.75 11.98 0.29
CA ASN A 76 -6.13 13.30 0.14
C ASN A 76 -5.26 13.43 -1.13
N GLY A 77 -5.17 12.38 -1.95
CA GLY A 77 -4.38 12.34 -3.18
C GLY A 77 -2.97 11.79 -3.01
N ASP A 78 -2.53 11.50 -1.78
CA ASP A 78 -1.19 10.98 -1.53
C ASP A 78 -1.05 9.53 -2.03
N ARG A 79 0.09 9.27 -2.67
CA ARG A 79 0.49 7.94 -3.14
C ARG A 79 1.69 7.46 -2.35
N VAL A 80 1.52 6.37 -1.62
CA VAL A 80 2.52 5.87 -0.68
C VAL A 80 2.76 4.38 -0.94
N LEU A 81 3.95 3.89 -0.59
CA LEU A 81 4.23 2.46 -0.58
C LEU A 81 4.04 1.90 0.82
N LEU A 82 3.37 0.76 0.93
CA LEU A 82 3.25 -0.04 2.15
C LEU A 82 3.82 -1.43 1.92
N HIS A 83 4.40 -2.04 2.95
CA HIS A 83 4.70 -3.45 2.96
C HIS A 83 3.40 -4.23 3.21
N ALA A 84 3.23 -5.40 2.61
CA ALA A 84 1.98 -6.19 2.70
C ALA A 84 1.61 -6.55 4.14
N THR A 85 2.60 -6.74 5.02
CA THR A 85 2.37 -7.00 6.46
C THR A 85 1.78 -5.82 7.22
N GLU A 86 1.81 -4.61 6.66
CA GLU A 86 1.16 -3.44 7.26
C GLU A 86 -0.36 -3.44 7.00
N LEU A 87 -0.82 -4.14 5.96
CA LEU A 87 -2.23 -4.16 5.58
C LEU A 87 -3.04 -5.02 6.55
N GLY A 88 -4.20 -4.48 6.96
CA GLY A 88 -5.20 -5.22 7.71
C GLY A 88 -6.41 -5.59 6.85
N ASP A 89 -7.56 -5.73 7.51
CA ASP A 89 -8.78 -6.17 6.85
C ASP A 89 -9.32 -5.13 5.85
N PRO A 90 -10.06 -5.59 4.83
CA PRO A 90 -10.87 -4.73 4.00
C PRO A 90 -11.74 -3.80 4.86
N ALA A 91 -11.67 -2.51 4.58
CA ALA A 91 -12.51 -1.54 5.23
C ALA A 91 -13.96 -1.88 4.91
N HIS A 92 -14.77 -2.12 5.94
CA HIS A 92 -16.20 -2.30 5.74
C HIS A 92 -16.72 -0.99 5.17
N ALA A 93 -17.34 -1.05 3.99
CA ALA A 93 -18.08 0.09 3.48
C ALA A 93 -19.10 0.46 4.56
N LEU A 94 -19.00 1.68 5.11
CA LEU A 94 -20.11 2.26 5.85
C LEU A 94 -21.31 2.13 4.93
N ALA A 95 -22.30 1.32 5.33
CA ALA A 95 -23.52 1.16 4.57
C ALA A 95 -24.03 2.58 4.24
N PRO A 96 -24.43 2.86 2.99
CA PRO A 96 -25.04 4.16 2.69
C PRO A 96 -26.17 4.34 3.68
N ILE A 97 -26.17 5.47 4.39
CA ILE A 97 -27.28 5.84 5.27
C ILE A 97 -28.49 5.88 4.35
N ALA A 98 -29.30 4.81 4.39
CA ALA A 98 -30.55 4.77 3.67
C ALA A 98 -31.34 5.97 4.17
N ALA A 99 -31.51 6.96 3.30
CA ALA A 99 -32.36 8.10 3.54
C ALA A 99 -33.75 7.53 3.85
N ARG A 100 -34.07 7.46 5.14
CA ARG A 100 -35.42 7.18 5.61
C ARG A 100 -36.28 8.33 5.10
N SER A 101 -36.98 8.06 4.00
CA SER A 101 -38.08 8.87 3.50
C SER A 101 -39.33 8.53 4.29
#